data_AF-A0A7X6FJM9-F1
#
_entry.id   AF-A0A7X6FJM9-F1
#
_cell.length_a   1.000
_cell.length_b   1.000
_cell.length_c   1.000
_cell.angle_alpha   90.00
_cell.angle_beta   90.00
_cell.angle_gamma   90.00
#
_symmetry.space_group_name_H-M   'P 1'
#
loop_
_entity.id
_entity.type
_entity.pdbx_description
1 polymer ?
#
loop_
_entity_poly.entity_id
_entity_poly.type
_entity_poly.pdbx_seq_one_letter_code
_entity_poly.pdbx_strand_id
1 'polypeptide(L)'
;MVIGEIAFGIQKILPDQRAARLEQRLSEWRRRFADRLFGLTEEAALAYGEIMGVAKRQGRPMSTADGMIAAIARVNGGRLATRNLSDFETAGLELISPWEF
;
A
#
# COMPACT_ATOMS: atom_id res chain seq x y z
N MET A 1 1.19 -4.77 -2.47
CA MET A 1 1.73 -3.56 -3.15
C MET A 1 2.95 -2.98 -2.46
N VAL A 2 2.89 -2.58 -1.18
CA VAL A 2 4.00 -1.94 -0.45
C VAL A 2 5.34 -2.69 -0.57
N ILE A 3 5.36 -4.02 -0.44
CA ILE A 3 6.58 -4.83 -0.64
C ILE A 3 7.19 -4.62 -2.03
N GLY A 4 6.35 -4.53 -3.06
CA GLY A 4 6.77 -4.30 -4.44
C GLY A 4 7.39 -2.92 -4.62
N GLU A 5 6.85 -1.88 -3.98
CA GLU A 5 7.41 -0.52 -4.01
C GLU A 5 8.79 -0.46 -3.35
N ILE A 6 8.95 -1.12 -2.19
CA ILE A 6 10.24 -1.20 -1.49
C ILE A 6 11.25 -1.98 -2.37
N ALA A 7 10.86 -3.14 -2.90
CA ALA A 7 11.72 -3.93 -3.77
C ALA A 7 12.15 -3.16 -5.02
N PHE A 8 11.23 -2.43 -5.66
CA PHE A 8 11.54 -1.56 -6.79
C PHE A 8 12.54 -0.46 -6.41
N GLY A 9 12.34 0.21 -5.27
CA GLY A 9 13.26 1.23 -4.77
C GLY A 9 14.68 0.69 -4.54
N ILE A 10 14.80 -0.54 -4.05
CA ILE A 10 16.08 -1.24 -3.89
C ILE A 10 16.72 -1.53 -5.25
N GLN A 11 15.98 -2.09 -6.20
CA GLN A 11 16.50 -2.43 -7.52
C GLN A 11 17.04 -1.21 -8.27
N LYS A 12 16.43 -0.03 -8.07
CA LYS A 12 16.86 1.23 -8.68
C LYS A 12 18.25 1.71 -8.27
N ILE A 13 18.77 1.28 -7.11
CA ILE A 13 20.04 1.78 -6.57
C ILE A 13 21.18 0.76 -6.69
N LEU A 14 20.94 -0.41 -7.29
CA LEU A 14 21.99 -1.39 -7.52
C LEU A 14 23.08 -0.83 -8.46
N PRO A 15 24.38 -1.14 -8.22
CA PRO A 15 24.92 -2.07 -7.21
C PRO A 15 25.39 -1.38 -5.90
N ASP A 16 24.80 -0.27 -5.46
CA ASP A 16 25.19 0.41 -4.21
C ASP A 16 25.18 -0.56 -3.02
N GLN A 17 26.19 -0.50 -2.14
CA GLN A 17 26.25 -1.30 -0.90
C GLN A 17 25.01 -1.15 -0.03
N ARG A 18 24.33 0.00 -0.10
CA ARG A 18 23.06 0.26 0.58
C ARG A 18 21.95 -0.68 0.10
N ALA A 19 21.95 -1.08 -1.17
CA ALA A 19 20.96 -1.98 -1.74
C ALA A 19 21.00 -3.35 -1.04
N ALA A 20 22.18 -3.96 -0.91
CA ALA A 20 22.35 -5.25 -0.24
C ALA A 20 21.83 -5.23 1.21
N ARG A 21 22.12 -4.15 1.95
CA ARG A 21 21.62 -3.97 3.32
C ARG A 21 20.09 -3.81 3.36
N LEU A 22 19.49 -3.12 2.39
CA LEU A 22 18.05 -2.95 2.30
C LEU A 22 17.33 -4.26 1.89
N GLU A 23 17.93 -5.06 0.99
CA GLU A 23 17.42 -6.38 0.63
C GLU A 23 17.35 -7.31 1.84
N GLN A 24 18.42 -7.34 2.64
CA GLN A 24 18.43 -8.12 3.88
C GLN A 24 17.32 -7.68 4.83
N ARG A 25 17.17 -6.37 5.07
CA ARG A 25 16.10 -5.82 5.92
C ARG A 25 14.70 -6.16 5.40
N LEU A 26 14.48 -6.07 4.09
CA LEU A 26 13.21 -6.45 3.48
C LEU A 26 12.92 -7.94 3.69
N SER A 27 13.92 -8.81 3.56
CA SER A 27 13.78 -10.25 3.83
C SER A 27 13.39 -10.52 5.29
N GLU A 28 14.05 -9.86 6.24
CA GLU A 28 13.74 -9.97 7.67
C GLU A 28 12.31 -9.51 7.99
N TRP A 29 11.86 -8.40 7.40
CA TRP A 29 10.49 -7.92 7.54
C TRP A 29 9.48 -8.89 6.94
N ARG A 30 9.72 -9.41 5.74
CA ARG A 30 8.83 -10.41 5.12
C ARG A 30 8.65 -11.64 6.00
N ARG A 31 9.71 -12.10 6.67
CA ARG A 31 9.63 -13.19 7.65
C ARG A 31 8.86 -12.79 8.91
N ARG A 32 9.13 -11.61 9.47
CA ARG A 32 8.47 -11.11 10.70
C ARG A 32 6.96 -10.88 10.53
N PHE A 33 6.52 -10.55 9.33
CA PHE A 33 5.13 -10.22 9.03
C PHE A 33 4.43 -11.29 8.17
N ALA A 34 5.00 -12.49 8.01
CA ALA A 34 4.53 -13.50 7.06
C ALA A 34 3.00 -13.73 7.09
N ASP A 35 2.41 -13.88 8.29
CA ASP A 35 0.98 -14.14 8.48
C ASP A 35 0.09 -12.88 8.36
N ARG A 36 0.69 -11.72 8.09
CA ARG A 36 0.04 -10.41 7.98
C ARG A 36 0.36 -9.72 6.65
N LEU A 37 0.86 -10.48 5.67
CA LEU A 37 1.07 -10.00 4.30
C LEU A 37 -0.13 -10.34 3.43
N PHE A 38 -0.89 -9.31 3.08
CA PHE A 38 -2.06 -9.45 2.23
C PHE A 38 -1.71 -9.18 0.76
N GLY A 39 -2.03 -10.15 -0.10
CA GLY A 39 -1.89 -10.05 -1.55
C GLY A 39 -3.04 -9.29 -2.20
N LEU A 40 -2.90 -8.98 -3.49
CA LEU A 40 -4.03 -8.53 -4.30
C LEU A 40 -4.82 -9.77 -4.73
N THR A 41 -5.93 -10.03 -4.04
CA THR A 41 -6.90 -11.08 -4.38
C THR A 41 -7.88 -10.59 -5.45
N GLU A 42 -8.69 -11.50 -6.01
CA GLU A 42 -9.78 -11.12 -6.92
C GLU A 42 -10.78 -10.17 -6.23
N GLU A 43 -11.15 -10.45 -4.99
CA GLU A 43 -12.02 -9.59 -4.20
C GLU A 43 -11.42 -8.18 -4.02
N ALA A 44 -10.12 -8.09 -3.73
CA ALA A 44 -9.42 -6.81 -3.66
C ALA A 44 -9.33 -6.12 -5.04
N ALA A 45 -9.24 -6.86 -6.13
CA ALA A 45 -9.25 -6.29 -7.49
C ALA A 45 -10.62 -5.70 -7.87
N LEU A 46 -11.72 -6.34 -7.47
CA LEU A 46 -13.08 -5.80 -7.64
C LEU A 46 -13.27 -4.53 -6.79
N ALA A 47 -12.85 -4.59 -5.52
CA ALA A 47 -12.87 -3.46 -4.61
C ALA A 47 -12.05 -2.26 -5.15
N TYR A 48 -10.90 -2.53 -5.77
CA TYR A 48 -10.09 -1.53 -6.44
C TYR A 48 -10.87 -0.79 -7.54
N GLY A 49 -11.59 -1.52 -8.39
CA GLY A 49 -12.39 -0.93 -9.46
C GLY A 49 -13.46 0.03 -8.94
N GLU A 50 -14.14 -0.35 -7.85
CA GLU A 50 -15.12 0.50 -7.19
C GLU A 50 -14.48 1.77 -6.61
N ILE A 51 -13.39 1.62 -5.84
CA ILE A 51 -12.69 2.74 -5.20
C ILE A 51 -12.22 3.74 -6.26
N MET A 52 -11.52 3.27 -7.29
CA MET A 52 -10.99 4.13 -8.35
C MET A 52 -12.11 4.80 -9.14
N GLY A 53 -13.22 4.09 -9.37
CA GLY A 53 -14.40 4.63 -10.03
C GLY A 53 -15.07 5.74 -9.23
N VAL A 54 -15.24 5.56 -7.92
CA VAL A 54 -15.79 6.58 -7.00
C VAL A 54 -14.86 7.79 -6.95
N ALA A 55 -13.57 7.57 -6.69
CA ALA A 55 -12.54 8.60 -6.62
C ALA A 55 -12.53 9.47 -7.90
N LYS A 56 -12.60 8.84 -9.07
CA LYS A 56 -12.68 9.54 -10.36
C LYS A 56 -13.96 10.37 -10.51
N ARG A 57 -15.13 9.82 -10.17
CA ARG A 57 -16.41 10.54 -10.25
C ARG A 57 -16.48 11.73 -9.29
N GLN A 58 -15.75 11.68 -8.19
CA GLN A 58 -15.65 12.77 -7.21
C GLN A 58 -14.54 13.79 -7.55
N GLY A 59 -13.87 13.66 -8.71
CA GLY A 59 -12.80 14.58 -9.12
C GLY A 59 -11.52 14.47 -8.28
N ARG A 60 -11.33 13.34 -7.58
CA ARG A 60 -10.19 13.07 -6.69
C ARG A 60 -9.50 11.77 -7.11
N PRO A 61 -8.85 11.73 -8.28
CA PRO A 61 -8.23 10.50 -8.77
C PRO A 61 -7.11 10.05 -7.82
N MET A 62 -7.05 8.75 -7.55
CA MET A 62 -5.98 8.11 -6.78
C MET A 62 -4.92 7.53 -7.72
N SER A 63 -3.71 7.32 -7.22
CA SER A 63 -2.71 6.53 -7.93
C SER A 63 -3.13 5.05 -7.97
N THR A 64 -2.66 4.31 -8.97
CA THR A 64 -2.90 2.85 -9.07
C THR A 64 -2.40 2.11 -7.82
N ALA A 65 -1.24 2.51 -7.29
CA ALA A 65 -0.65 1.88 -6.11
C ALA A 65 -1.49 2.14 -4.86
N ASP A 66 -1.91 3.39 -4.64
CA ASP A 66 -2.77 3.77 -3.52
C ASP A 66 -4.12 3.09 -3.60
N GLY A 67 -4.73 3.03 -4.79
CA GLY A 67 -5.97 2.30 -5.00
C GLY A 67 -5.86 0.83 -4.61
N MET A 68 -4.76 0.16 -4.99
CA MET A 68 -4.53 -1.24 -4.63
C MET A 68 -4.30 -1.42 -3.13
N ILE A 69 -3.54 -0.52 -2.49
CA ILE A 69 -3.34 -0.54 -1.04
C ILE A 69 -4.69 -0.37 -0.32
N ALA A 70 -5.50 0.59 -0.77
CA ALA A 70 -6.80 0.87 -0.21
C ALA A 70 -7.74 -0.33 -0.35
N ALA A 71 -7.78 -0.95 -1.53
CA ALA A 71 -8.64 -2.10 -1.77
C ALA A 71 -8.26 -3.32 -0.92
N ILE A 72 -6.96 -3.60 -0.80
CA ILE A 72 -6.46 -4.67 0.06
C ILE A 72 -6.82 -4.39 1.53
N ALA A 73 -6.63 -3.16 2.01
CA ALA A 73 -7.00 -2.79 3.37
C ALA A 73 -8.50 -2.97 3.62
N ARG A 74 -9.35 -2.53 2.68
CA ARG A 74 -10.81 -2.57 2.80
C ARG A 74 -11.34 -4.00 2.91
N VAL A 75 -10.88 -4.87 2.01
CA VAL A 75 -11.30 -6.28 1.98
C VAL A 75 -10.89 -7.04 3.23
N ASN A 76 -9.75 -6.70 3.82
CA ASN A 76 -9.25 -7.36 5.03
C ASN A 76 -9.73 -6.69 6.33
N GLY A 77 -10.68 -5.74 6.27
CA GLY A 77 -11.18 -5.01 7.44
C GLY A 77 -10.11 -4.17 8.16
N GLY A 78 -9.06 -3.79 7.44
CA GLY A 78 -7.91 -3.09 7.99
C GLY A 78 -8.12 -1.58 8.08
N ARG A 79 -7.39 -0.96 9.00
CA ARG A 79 -7.20 0.49 9.09
C ARG A 79 -5.93 0.85 8.32
N LEU A 80 -5.91 1.99 7.63
CA LEU A 80 -4.75 2.41 6.84
C LEU A 80 -3.96 3.48 7.58
N ALA A 81 -2.73 3.15 7.97
CA ALA A 81 -1.78 4.12 8.47
C ALA A 81 -1.07 4.83 7.30
N THR A 82 -1.25 6.14 7.17
CA THR A 82 -0.63 6.93 6.09
C THR A 82 -0.39 8.37 6.53
N ARG A 83 0.62 9.01 5.93
CA ARG A 83 0.84 10.46 6.06
C ARG A 83 -0.11 11.26 5.17
N ASN A 84 -0.49 10.70 4.03
CA ASN A 84 -1.28 11.39 3.01
C ASN A 84 -2.76 11.03 3.17
N LEU A 85 -3.40 11.50 4.24
CA LEU A 85 -4.82 11.18 4.49
C LEU A 85 -5.73 11.58 3.32
N SER A 86 -5.45 12.73 2.71
CA SER A 86 -6.21 13.29 1.58
C SER A 86 -6.36 12.33 0.41
N ASP A 87 -5.33 11.53 0.14
CA ASP A 87 -5.28 10.64 -1.02
C ASP A 87 -6.23 9.45 -0.85
N PHE A 88 -6.66 9.16 0.38
CA PHE A 88 -7.48 8.01 0.73
C PHE A 88 -8.89 8.38 1.26
N GLU A 89 -9.24 9.67 1.31
CA GLU A 89 -10.54 10.13 1.84
C GLU A 89 -11.74 9.49 1.12
N THR A 90 -11.61 9.19 -0.16
CA THR A 90 -12.68 8.61 -1.00
C THR A 90 -12.70 7.09 -0.97
N ALA A 91 -11.73 6.45 -0.31
CA ALA A 91 -11.57 4.99 -0.29
C ALA A 91 -12.51 4.27 0.70
N GLY A 92 -13.17 5.02 1.60
CA GLY A 92 -14.07 4.45 2.60
C GLY A 92 -13.35 3.62 3.66
N LEU A 93 -12.12 4.02 4.01
CA LEU A 93 -11.28 3.37 5.01
C LEU A 93 -11.19 4.21 6.28
N GLU A 94 -10.96 3.54 7.40
CA GLU A 94 -10.50 4.24 8.59
C GLU A 94 -9.01 4.56 8.45
N LEU A 95 -8.68 5.85 8.47
CA LEU A 95 -7.32 6.35 8.29
C LEU A 95 -6.69 6.70 9.63
N ILE A 96 -5.40 6.40 9.78
CA ILE A 96 -4.60 6.75 10.96
C ILE A 96 -3.39 7.55 10.47
N SER A 97 -3.19 8.75 11.01
CA SER A 97 -1.94 9.49 10.82
C SER A 97 -1.00 9.23 11.99
N PRO A 98 0.12 8.49 11.81
CA PRO A 98 1.06 8.27 12.89
C PRO A 98 1.94 9.49 13.23
N TRP A 99 1.66 10.65 12.64
CA TRP A 99 2.36 11.92 12.88
C TRP A 99 1.57 12.91 13.72
N GLU A 100 0.33 12.60 14.09
CA GLU A 100 -0.55 13.49 14.87
C GLU A 100 -0.57 13.14 16.37
N PHE A 101 0.55 12.61 16.89
CA PHE A 101 0.72 12.24 18.31
C PHE A 101 1.64 13.20 19.06
#